data_AF-A0A4Y5UI06-F1
#
_entry.id   AF-A0A4Y5UI06-F1
#
_cell.length_a   1.000
_cell.length_b   1.000
_cell.length_c   1.000
_cell.angle_alpha   90.00
_cell.angle_beta   90.00
_cell.angle_gamma   90.00
#
_symmetry.space_group_name_H-M   'P 1'
#
loop_
_entity.id
_entity.type
_entity.pdbx_description
1 polymer ?
#
loop_
_entity_poly.entity_id
_entity_poly.type
_entity_poly.pdbx_seq_one_letter_code
_entity_poly.pdbx_strand_id
1 'polypeptide(L)'
;MKVTVAFIVLASLMCLVYSASSEPVSCGDGYCGEGQCCSGTHYNPHCKFYGDDGDICQRPNKYNQYKTACPCKEGLTCNVINRCQRD
;
A
#
# COMPACT_ATOMS: atom_id res chain seq x y z
N MET A 1 16.97 34.03 8.74
CA MET A 1 17.37 33.43 7.43
C MET A 1 17.90 32.01 7.56
N LYS A 2 18.96 31.73 8.36
CA LYS A 2 19.51 30.36 8.49
C LYS A 2 18.49 29.32 9.02
N VAL A 3 17.68 29.69 10.00
CA VAL A 3 16.65 28.82 10.59
C VAL A 3 15.53 28.50 9.59
N THR A 4 15.08 29.49 8.82
CA THR A 4 14.03 29.32 7.81
C THR A 4 14.45 28.36 6.69
N VAL A 5 15.71 28.45 6.24
CA VAL A 5 16.28 27.52 5.25
C VAL A 5 16.36 26.10 5.82
N ALA A 6 16.77 25.93 7.08
CA ALA A 6 16.82 24.62 7.72
C ALA A 6 15.44 23.94 7.81
N PHE A 7 14.38 24.69 8.15
CA PHE A 7 13.02 24.16 8.17
C PHE A 7 12.51 23.73 6.79
N ILE A 8 12.82 24.51 5.74
CA ILE A 8 12.43 24.17 4.36
C ILE A 8 13.13 22.87 3.92
N VAL A 9 14.42 22.71 4.24
CA VAL A 9 15.19 21.50 3.91
C VAL A 9 14.67 20.27 4.67
N LEU A 10 14.30 20.42 5.95
CA LEU A 10 13.70 19.35 6.74
C LEU A 10 12.33 18.92 6.19
N ALA A 11 11.49 19.88 5.81
CA ALA A 11 10.19 19.59 5.23
C ALA A 11 10.30 18.89 3.85
N SER A 12 11.24 19.30 3.00
CA SER A 12 11.45 18.65 1.70
C SER A 12 12.00 17.23 1.85
N LEU A 13 12.88 16.98 2.83
CA LEU A 13 13.37 15.64 3.17
C LEU A 13 12.24 14.72 3.66
N MET A 14 11.34 15.22 4.52
CA MET A 14 10.17 14.47 4.99
C MET A 14 9.23 14.08 3.83
N CYS A 15 8.97 15.00 2.91
CA CYS A 15 8.15 14.71 1.72
C CYS A 15 8.80 13.62 0.85
N LEU A 16 10.11 13.69 0.62
CA LEU A 16 10.84 12.69 -0.18
C LEU A 16 10.81 11.30 0.46
N VAL A 17 10.93 11.21 1.79
CA VAL A 17 10.84 9.94 2.52
C VAL A 17 9.43 9.34 2.45
N TYR A 18 8.39 10.18 2.51
CA TYR A 18 7.00 9.74 2.43
C TYR A 18 6.65 9.16 1.06
N SER A 19 7.14 9.77 -0.03
CA SER A 19 6.92 9.25 -1.39
C SER A 19 7.70 7.97 -1.69
N ALA A 20 8.76 7.69 -0.92
CA ALA A 20 9.61 6.52 -1.11
C ALA A 20 9.08 5.25 -0.42
N SER A 21 8.04 5.34 0.41
CA SER A 21 7.54 4.18 1.17
C SER A 21 6.69 3.23 0.33
N SER A 22 6.28 3.61 -0.88
CA SER A 22 5.62 2.71 -1.82
C SER A 22 6.61 2.21 -2.87
N GLU A 23 7.29 1.10 -2.57
CA GLU A 23 8.02 0.38 -3.62
C GLU A 23 7.04 -0.02 -4.74
N PRO A 24 7.42 0.18 -6.02
CA PRO A 24 6.54 -0.13 -7.13
C PRO A 24 6.26 -1.64 -7.16
N VAL A 25 4.99 -2.02 -7.02
CA VAL A 25 4.57 -3.42 -6.95
C VAL A 25 4.40 -3.96 -8.36
N SER A 26 5.29 -4.84 -8.80
CA SER A 26 5.17 -5.51 -10.09
C SER A 26 3.88 -6.34 -10.16
N CYS A 27 3.14 -6.20 -11.25
CA CYS A 27 1.87 -6.86 -11.49
C CYS A 27 1.69 -7.18 -12.98
N GLY A 28 2.06 -8.40 -13.38
CA GLY A 28 2.12 -8.77 -14.79
C GLY A 28 3.15 -7.92 -15.53
N ASP A 29 2.72 -7.28 -16.62
CA ASP A 29 3.60 -6.44 -17.47
C ASP A 29 3.80 -5.01 -16.92
N GLY A 30 3.22 -4.68 -15.77
CA GLY A 30 3.23 -3.33 -15.23
C GLY A 30 3.53 -3.23 -13.73
N TYR A 31 3.34 -2.03 -13.20
CA TYR A 31 3.45 -1.72 -11.78
C TYR A 31 2.14 -1.10 -11.28
N CYS A 32 1.71 -1.47 -10.07
CA CYS A 32 0.54 -0.86 -9.45
C CYS A 32 0.88 0.51 -8.88
N GLY A 33 -0.11 1.41 -8.91
CA GLY A 33 0.03 2.76 -8.39
C GLY A 33 -0.05 2.83 -6.87
N GLU A 34 0.09 4.04 -6.33
CA GLU A 34 -0.14 4.32 -4.92
C GLU A 34 -1.54 3.87 -4.48
N GLY A 35 -1.64 3.33 -3.27
CA GLY A 35 -2.90 2.82 -2.74
C GLY A 35 -3.41 1.53 -3.39
N GLN A 36 -2.58 0.87 -4.21
CA GLN A 36 -2.91 -0.39 -4.86
C GLN A 36 -1.93 -1.51 -4.49
N CYS A 37 -2.41 -2.74 -4.62
CA CYS A 37 -1.61 -3.95 -4.53
C CYS A 37 -1.82 -4.81 -5.79
N CYS A 38 -0.90 -5.76 -6.02
CA CYS A 38 -1.11 -6.77 -7.04
C CYS A 38 -1.87 -7.98 -6.48
N SER A 39 -3.07 -8.23 -7.02
CA SER A 39 -3.90 -9.37 -6.65
C SER A 39 -4.37 -10.15 -7.87
N GLY A 40 -4.30 -11.47 -7.80
CA GLY A 40 -4.79 -12.36 -8.84
C GLY A 40 -4.00 -13.66 -8.91
N THR A 41 -4.28 -14.47 -9.93
CA THR A 41 -3.43 -15.62 -10.23
C THR A 41 -2.19 -15.17 -10.97
N HIS A 42 -1.14 -16.00 -10.97
CA HIS A 42 0.09 -15.72 -11.70
C HIS A 42 -0.14 -15.40 -13.19
N TYR A 43 -1.14 -16.05 -13.81
CA TYR A 43 -1.49 -15.86 -15.22
C TYR A 43 -2.45 -14.70 -15.49
N ASN A 44 -3.05 -14.13 -14.46
CA ASN A 44 -4.00 -13.02 -14.60
C ASN A 44 -3.94 -12.09 -13.37
N PRO A 45 -2.80 -11.42 -13.15
CA PRO A 45 -2.62 -10.49 -12.04
C PRO A 45 -3.31 -9.15 -12.35
N HIS A 46 -3.90 -8.51 -11.33
CA HIS A 46 -4.55 -7.21 -11.46
C HIS A 46 -4.13 -6.27 -10.35
N CYS A 47 -3.94 -5.00 -10.68
CA CYS A 47 -3.84 -3.96 -9.68
C CYS A 47 -5.23 -3.72 -9.07
N LYS A 48 -5.34 -3.89 -7.76
CA LYS A 48 -6.56 -3.62 -7.00
C LYS A 48 -6.24 -2.64 -5.89
N PHE A 49 -7.22 -1.85 -5.49
CA PHE A 49 -7.07 -0.96 -4.34
C PHE A 49 -6.98 -1.77 -3.04
N TYR A 50 -6.28 -1.23 -2.05
CA TYR A 50 -6.38 -1.72 -0.68
C TYR A 50 -7.82 -1.64 -0.18
N GLY A 51 -8.24 -2.62 0.61
CA GLY A 51 -9.62 -2.76 1.08
C GLY A 51 -10.03 -1.66 2.06
N ASP A 52 -11.25 -1.17 1.89
CA ASP A 52 -11.94 -0.28 2.83
C ASP A 52 -12.59 -1.09 3.97
N ASP A 53 -13.16 -0.41 4.97
CA ASP A 53 -13.86 -1.04 6.09
C ASP A 53 -14.96 -2.01 5.59
N GLY A 54 -14.95 -3.24 6.09
CA GLY A 54 -15.85 -4.30 5.68
C GLY A 54 -15.46 -5.06 4.40
N ASP A 55 -14.46 -4.62 3.64
CA ASP A 55 -14.01 -5.33 2.45
C ASP A 55 -13.34 -6.67 2.78
N ILE A 56 -13.37 -7.59 1.82
CA ILE A 56 -12.58 -8.82 1.88
C ILE A 56 -11.10 -8.45 1.78
N CYS A 57 -10.27 -9.02 2.64
CA CYS A 57 -8.84 -8.76 2.66
C CYS A 57 -8.00 -10.04 2.66
N GLN A 58 -6.74 -9.91 2.26
CA GLN A 58 -5.69 -10.85 2.61
C GLN A 58 -4.69 -10.19 3.55
N ARG A 59 -4.18 -10.94 4.53
CA ARG A 59 -3.16 -10.44 5.43
C ARG A 59 -1.89 -10.08 4.65
N PRO A 60 -1.19 -8.97 5.00
CA PRO A 60 0.07 -8.61 4.38
C PRO A 60 1.08 -9.77 4.42
N ASN A 61 1.85 -9.90 3.34
CA ASN A 61 2.94 -10.88 3.26
C ASN A 61 4.21 -10.24 2.71
N LYS A 62 5.35 -10.89 2.96
CA LYS A 62 6.67 -10.37 2.61
C LYS A 62 6.95 -10.20 1.10
N TYR A 63 6.06 -10.70 0.23
CA TYR A 63 6.21 -10.62 -1.23
C TYR A 63 5.28 -9.61 -1.88
N ASN A 64 4.35 -9.03 -1.11
CA ASN A 64 3.30 -8.14 -1.60
C ASN A 64 2.48 -8.69 -2.80
N GLN A 65 2.31 -10.02 -2.83
CA GLN A 65 1.56 -10.74 -3.85
C GLN A 65 0.33 -11.39 -3.22
N TYR A 66 -0.85 -11.14 -3.77
CA TYR A 66 -2.11 -11.60 -3.22
C TYR A 66 -2.91 -12.40 -4.25
N LYS A 67 -3.69 -13.38 -3.78
CA LYS A 67 -4.47 -14.24 -4.69
C LYS A 67 -5.90 -13.75 -4.88
N THR A 68 -6.53 -13.29 -3.80
CA THR A 68 -7.99 -13.06 -3.77
C THR A 68 -8.33 -11.58 -3.65
N ALA A 69 -7.69 -10.90 -2.69
CA ALA A 69 -7.95 -9.50 -2.36
C ALA A 69 -6.67 -8.84 -1.83
N CYS A 70 -6.61 -7.51 -1.92
CA CYS A 70 -5.53 -6.74 -1.31
C CYS A 70 -5.63 -6.73 0.23
N PRO A 71 -4.56 -6.32 0.93
CA PRO A 71 -4.64 -5.91 2.32
C PRO A 71 -5.59 -4.73 2.51
N CYS A 72 -5.91 -4.45 3.77
CA CYS A 72 -6.67 -3.27 4.14
C CYS A 72 -5.85 -1.99 3.96
N LYS A 73 -6.54 -0.86 3.78
CA LYS A 73 -5.91 0.46 3.85
C LYS A 73 -5.29 0.70 5.22
N GLU A 74 -4.36 1.65 5.27
CA GLU A 74 -3.71 2.07 6.51
C GLU A 74 -4.75 2.44 7.59
N GLY A 75 -4.48 2.02 8.83
CA GLY A 75 -5.39 2.21 9.96
C GLY A 75 -6.51 1.16 10.08
N LEU A 76 -6.55 0.18 9.18
CA LEU A 76 -7.45 -0.98 9.26
C LEU A 76 -6.63 -2.27 9.37
N THR A 77 -7.18 -3.24 10.10
CA THR A 77 -6.60 -4.56 10.26
C THR A 77 -7.47 -5.61 9.59
N CYS A 78 -6.81 -6.57 8.92
CA CYS A 78 -7.47 -7.71 8.31
C CYS A 78 -7.77 -8.76 9.38
N ASN A 79 -9.04 -8.84 9.82
CA ASN A 79 -9.46 -9.65 10.96
C ASN A 79 -9.42 -11.17 10.66
N VAL A 80 -9.83 -11.97 11.64
CA VAL A 80 -9.80 -13.46 11.53
C VAL A 80 -10.77 -14.03 10.49
N ILE A 81 -11.80 -13.28 10.11
CA ILE A 81 -12.75 -13.66 9.04
C ILE A 81 -12.40 -13.01 7.69
N ASN A 82 -11.17 -12.51 7.53
CA ASN A 82 -10.67 -11.85 6.32
C ASN A 82 -11.51 -10.64 5.92
N ARG A 83 -11.89 -9.82 6.91
CA ARG A 83 -12.56 -8.54 6.70
C ARG A 83 -11.73 -7.40 7.28
N CYS A 84 -11.68 -6.30 6.56
CA CYS A 84 -11.10 -5.07 7.07
C CYS A 84 -12.00 -4.49 8.16
N GLN A 85 -11.39 -4.09 9.26
CA GLN A 85 -12.05 -3.37 10.35
C GLN A 85 -11.03 -2.48 11.05
N ARG A 86 -11.50 -1.44 11.73
CA ARG A 86 -10.65 -0.78 12.74
C ARG A 86 -10.45 -1.73 13.92
N ASP A 87 -9.21 -1.77 14.41
CA ASP A 87 -8.92 -2.36 15.72
C ASP A 87 -9.53 -1.53 16.85
#